data_AF-A0A7L2Z8U6-F1
#
_entry.id   AF-A0A7L2Z8U6-F1
#
_cell.length_a   1.000
_cell.length_b   1.000
_cell.length_c   1.000
_cell.angle_alpha   90.00
_cell.angle_beta   90.00
_cell.angle_gamma   90.00
#
_symmetry.space_group_name_H-M   'P 1'
#
loop_
_entity.id
_entity.type
_entity.pdbx_description
1 polymer ?
#
loop_
_entity_poly.entity_id
_entity_poly.type
_entity_poly.pdbx_seq_one_letter_code
_entity_poly.pdbx_strand_id
1 'polypeptide(L)'
;MPRGPPTSVLVPQAVTSAPAGSNCCSSYCPPECPCEWTDWIDVTYPNASDRNSGDYETFDNILANNPSWVCTKVENISCRAEKFPDIPIENLGQKVQCSIDTGLICNNKDQTIGGIIPMPVCLNYQISVCCTPNTPDCLSTTTTHTTTGPPSSTTS
;
A
#
# COMPACT_ATOMS: atom_id res chain seq x y z
N MET A 1 53.26 -6.98 34.89
CA MET A 1 52.34 -7.36 35.98
C MET A 1 50.91 -7.38 35.41
N PRO A 2 50.34 -8.55 35.04
CA PRO A 2 48.97 -8.60 34.54
C PRO A 2 48.00 -8.63 35.72
N ARG A 3 47.04 -7.70 35.75
CA ARG A 3 45.86 -7.78 36.61
C ARG A 3 44.67 -8.08 35.71
N GLY A 4 43.95 -9.14 36.07
CA GLY A 4 43.05 -9.90 35.22
C GLY A 4 41.79 -9.19 34.71
N PRO A 5 40.98 -9.92 33.91
CA PRO A 5 39.81 -9.37 33.23
C PRO A 5 38.67 -9.12 34.23
N PRO A 6 37.86 -8.07 34.06
CA PRO A 6 36.62 -7.95 34.81
C PRO A 6 35.58 -8.95 34.29
N THR A 7 34.99 -9.62 35.26
CA THR A 7 33.99 -10.69 35.20
C THR A 7 32.72 -10.28 34.43
N SER A 8 32.20 -11.19 33.60
CA SER A 8 30.91 -11.06 32.93
C SER A 8 29.77 -11.09 33.95
N VAL A 9 28.96 -10.04 34.01
CA VAL A 9 27.77 -9.96 34.89
C VAL A 9 26.54 -10.29 34.04
N LEU A 10 25.91 -11.43 34.33
CA LEU A 10 24.63 -11.82 33.75
C LEU A 10 23.50 -10.99 34.40
N VAL A 11 22.84 -10.17 33.60
CA VAL A 11 21.64 -9.41 34.00
C VAL A 11 20.42 -10.33 33.95
N PRO A 12 19.55 -10.39 34.98
CA PRO A 12 18.30 -11.15 34.89
C PRO A 12 17.32 -10.47 33.92
N GLN A 13 16.85 -11.22 32.92
CA GLN A 13 15.75 -10.80 32.05
C GLN A 13 14.46 -10.71 32.86
N ALA A 14 13.77 -9.57 32.77
CA ALA A 14 12.41 -9.43 33.26
C ALA A 14 11.46 -10.21 32.33
N VAL A 15 10.90 -11.30 32.85
CA VAL A 15 9.79 -12.04 32.23
C VAL A 15 8.49 -11.28 32.50
N THR A 16 8.00 -10.55 31.49
CA THR A 16 6.65 -10.01 31.52
C THR A 16 5.75 -10.99 30.76
N SER A 17 5.07 -11.86 31.51
CA SER A 17 3.99 -12.71 31.00
C SER A 17 2.80 -11.81 30.64
N ALA A 18 2.52 -11.66 29.34
CA ALA A 18 1.25 -11.10 28.88
C ALA A 18 0.10 -12.06 29.27
N PRO A 19 -1.06 -11.54 29.68
CA PRO A 19 -2.18 -12.39 30.08
C PRO A 19 -2.73 -13.11 28.85
N ALA A 20 -2.77 -14.45 28.92
CA ALA A 20 -3.66 -15.24 28.11
C ALA A 20 -5.08 -15.05 28.65
N GLY A 21 -5.92 -14.35 27.89
CA GLY A 21 -7.35 -14.19 28.11
C GLY A 21 -7.92 -13.39 26.94
N SER A 22 -9.03 -13.73 26.29
CA SER A 22 -10.03 -14.73 26.60
C SER A 22 -10.87 -14.98 25.35
N ASN A 23 -11.44 -16.18 25.29
CA ASN A 23 -12.67 -16.57 24.60
C ASN A 23 -12.73 -16.53 23.07
N CYS A 24 -12.76 -17.75 22.54
CA CYS A 24 -13.49 -18.15 21.35
C CYS A 24 -14.92 -17.58 21.36
N CYS A 25 -15.28 -16.79 20.34
CA CYS A 25 -16.65 -16.65 19.89
C CYS A 25 -16.83 -17.55 18.67
N SER A 26 -17.48 -18.69 18.87
CA SER A 26 -18.09 -19.47 17.80
C SER A 26 -19.30 -18.70 17.26
N SER A 27 -19.06 -17.83 16.28
CA SER A 27 -20.07 -17.27 15.38
C SER A 27 -19.33 -16.48 14.28
N TYR A 28 -19.10 -17.10 13.12
CA TYR A 28 -18.70 -16.46 11.86
C TYR A 28 -17.86 -15.19 12.02
N CYS A 29 -16.56 -15.35 12.34
CA CYS A 29 -15.62 -14.31 11.94
C CYS A 29 -15.52 -14.43 10.41
N PRO A 30 -15.87 -13.39 9.62
CA PRO A 30 -15.57 -13.42 8.20
C PRO A 30 -14.08 -13.69 8.05
N PRO A 31 -13.66 -14.54 7.08
CA PRO A 31 -12.24 -14.79 6.88
C PRO A 31 -11.54 -13.45 6.72
N GLU A 32 -10.50 -13.23 7.53
CA GLU A 32 -9.60 -12.10 7.29
C GLU A 32 -8.97 -12.34 5.93
N CYS A 33 -9.28 -11.46 4.98
CA CYS A 33 -8.73 -11.49 3.63
C CYS A 33 -7.60 -10.47 3.55
N PRO A 34 -6.38 -10.84 3.99
CA PRO A 34 -5.24 -9.95 3.83
C PRO A 34 -5.06 -9.66 2.34
N CYS A 35 -4.77 -8.41 2.02
CA CYS A 35 -4.44 -8.05 0.66
C CYS A 35 -3.09 -8.66 0.27
N GLU A 36 -2.95 -9.01 -1.00
CA GLU A 36 -1.71 -9.53 -1.57
C GLU A 36 -1.04 -8.42 -2.38
N TRP A 37 0.26 -8.21 -2.14
CA TRP A 37 1.04 -7.25 -2.90
C TRP A 37 1.34 -7.81 -4.29
N THR A 38 1.14 -6.99 -5.31
CA THR A 38 1.57 -7.30 -6.67
C THR A 38 3.09 -7.22 -6.78
N ASP A 39 3.63 -7.85 -7.83
CA ASP A 39 4.91 -7.41 -8.37
C ASP A 39 4.88 -5.92 -8.71
N TRP A 40 6.06 -5.33 -8.87
CA TRP A 40 6.16 -3.94 -9.28
C TRP A 40 5.69 -3.76 -10.72
N ILE A 41 4.84 -2.76 -10.91
CA ILE A 41 4.21 -2.40 -12.17
C ILE A 41 4.86 -1.11 -12.66
N ASP A 42 5.33 -1.15 -13.89
CA ASP A 42 6.03 -0.09 -14.61
C ASP A 42 5.60 -0.22 -16.08
N VAL A 43 4.63 0.59 -16.50
CA VAL A 43 4.03 0.53 -17.85
C VAL A 43 4.15 1.84 -18.62
N THR A 44 4.58 2.92 -17.98
CA THR A 44 4.83 4.22 -18.61
C THR A 44 6.23 4.72 -18.30
N TYR A 45 6.72 5.65 -19.13
CA TYR A 45 8.09 6.17 -19.01
C TYR A 45 8.12 7.66 -19.33
N PRO A 46 8.86 8.48 -18.55
CA PRO A 46 8.97 9.91 -18.81
C PRO A 46 9.83 10.19 -20.04
N ASN A 47 9.31 11.02 -20.96
CA ASN A 47 10.08 11.54 -22.07
C ASN A 47 10.77 12.86 -21.68
N ALA A 48 12.10 12.82 -21.53
CA ALA A 48 12.90 13.98 -21.14
C ALA A 48 12.86 15.16 -22.13
N SER A 49 12.47 14.91 -23.39
CA SER A 49 12.37 15.95 -24.43
C SER A 49 11.00 16.64 -24.48
N ASP A 50 9.99 16.13 -23.74
CA ASP A 50 8.63 16.67 -23.75
C ASP A 50 8.17 17.10 -22.35
N ARG A 51 7.84 18.38 -22.20
CA ARG A 51 7.34 18.96 -20.94
C ARG A 51 5.92 18.49 -20.60
N ASN A 52 5.14 18.05 -21.60
CA ASN A 52 3.80 17.51 -21.39
C ASN A 52 3.81 16.00 -21.12
N SER A 53 4.97 15.35 -21.26
CA SER A 53 5.18 13.99 -20.80
C SER A 53 5.37 13.97 -19.28
N GLY A 54 5.54 12.77 -18.75
CA GLY A 54 5.59 12.46 -17.34
C GLY A 54 5.60 10.96 -17.18
N ASP A 55 5.40 10.54 -15.96
CA ASP A 55 5.33 9.14 -15.60
C ASP A 55 4.01 8.84 -14.87
N TYR A 56 3.31 7.81 -15.30
CA TYR A 56 1.87 7.64 -15.09
C TYR A 56 1.50 6.17 -14.87
N GLU A 57 1.93 5.60 -13.75
CA GLU A 57 1.48 4.28 -13.30
C GLU A 57 0.06 4.36 -12.72
N THR A 58 -0.89 4.80 -13.54
CA THR A 58 -2.31 4.90 -13.19
C THR A 58 -3.01 3.58 -13.48
N PHE A 59 -4.09 3.27 -12.74
CA PHE A 59 -4.88 2.06 -13.02
C PHE A 59 -5.43 2.05 -14.46
N ASP A 60 -5.80 3.23 -14.96
CA ASP A 60 -5.93 3.62 -16.38
C ASP A 60 -4.94 2.91 -17.31
N ASN A 61 -3.69 3.32 -17.16
CA ASN A 61 -2.59 2.89 -18.02
C ASN A 61 -2.21 1.43 -17.78
N ILE A 62 -2.31 0.96 -16.54
CA ILE A 62 -2.03 -0.44 -16.19
C ILE A 62 -3.01 -1.37 -16.89
N LEU A 63 -4.31 -1.08 -16.85
CA LEU A 63 -5.32 -1.86 -17.57
C LEU A 63 -5.17 -1.77 -19.09
N ALA A 64 -4.79 -0.59 -19.61
CA ALA A 64 -4.56 -0.40 -21.03
C ALA A 64 -3.37 -1.23 -21.56
N ASN A 65 -2.31 -1.37 -20.76
CA ASN A 65 -1.11 -2.13 -21.13
C ASN A 65 -1.17 -3.61 -20.71
N ASN A 66 -1.97 -3.95 -19.70
CA ASN A 66 -2.20 -5.30 -19.22
C ASN A 66 -3.68 -5.54 -18.88
N PRO A 67 -4.53 -5.85 -19.88
CA PRO A 67 -5.97 -6.06 -19.68
C PRO A 67 -6.33 -7.25 -18.77
N SER A 68 -5.37 -8.13 -18.49
CA SER A 68 -5.54 -9.27 -17.58
C SER A 68 -5.17 -8.94 -16.13
N TRP A 69 -4.67 -7.73 -15.85
CA TRP A 69 -4.46 -7.26 -14.49
C TRP A 69 -5.81 -7.05 -13.80
N VAL A 70 -6.01 -7.71 -12.65
CA VAL A 70 -7.26 -7.67 -11.90
C VAL A 70 -6.95 -7.34 -10.44
N CYS A 71 -7.53 -6.24 -9.96
CA CYS A 71 -7.51 -5.84 -8.57
C CYS A 71 -8.88 -5.29 -8.21
N THR A 72 -9.70 -6.07 -7.49
CA THR A 72 -11.08 -5.67 -7.19
C THR A 72 -11.13 -4.47 -6.23
N LYS A 73 -10.18 -4.43 -5.30
CA LYS A 73 -10.04 -3.33 -4.33
C LYS A 73 -8.56 -3.18 -3.97
N VAL A 74 -8.05 -1.97 -4.12
CA VAL A 74 -6.73 -1.57 -3.66
C VAL A 74 -6.86 -1.15 -2.19
N GLU A 75 -6.25 -1.90 -1.29
CA GLU A 75 -6.22 -1.57 0.15
C GLU A 75 -5.02 -0.68 0.49
N ASN A 76 -3.92 -0.81 -0.27
CA ASN A 76 -2.71 -0.03 -0.06
C ASN A 76 -1.88 0.08 -1.35
N ILE A 77 -0.99 1.07 -1.39
CA ILE A 77 -0.10 1.32 -2.52
C ILE A 77 1.32 1.64 -2.02
N SER A 78 2.31 1.17 -2.75
CA SER A 78 3.70 1.55 -2.58
C SER A 78 4.21 2.09 -3.91
N CYS A 79 4.89 3.23 -3.89
CA CYS A 79 5.49 3.85 -5.06
C CYS A 79 6.97 4.08 -4.81
N ARG A 80 7.82 3.81 -5.80
CA ARG A 80 9.27 4.06 -5.73
C ARG A 80 9.85 4.46 -7.07
N ALA A 81 10.96 5.18 -7.06
CA ALA A 81 11.75 5.39 -8.27
C ALA A 81 12.54 4.11 -8.60
N GLU A 82 12.52 3.69 -9.86
CA GLU A 82 13.18 2.46 -10.33
C GLU A 82 14.68 2.45 -10.03
N LYS A 83 15.36 3.57 -10.29
CA LYS A 83 16.81 3.71 -10.08
C LYS A 83 17.20 4.03 -8.64
N PHE A 84 16.23 4.39 -7.79
CA PHE A 84 16.47 4.80 -6.41
C PHE A 84 15.45 4.15 -5.46
N PRO A 85 15.36 2.81 -5.43
CA PRO A 85 14.30 2.11 -4.70
C PRO A 85 14.39 2.28 -3.18
N ASP A 86 15.58 2.58 -2.66
CA ASP A 86 15.85 2.74 -1.22
C ASP A 86 15.65 4.19 -0.73
N ILE A 87 15.39 5.13 -1.65
CA ILE A 87 15.13 6.53 -1.30
C ILE A 87 13.61 6.73 -1.23
N PRO A 88 13.05 7.13 -0.08
CA PRO A 88 11.63 7.44 0.03
C PRO A 88 11.22 8.49 -0.99
N ILE A 89 10.01 8.35 -1.55
CA ILE A 89 9.55 9.17 -2.69
C ILE A 89 9.54 10.67 -2.36
N GLU A 90 9.21 11.00 -1.12
CA GLU A 90 9.22 12.36 -0.56
C GLU A 90 10.62 12.99 -0.51
N ASN A 91 11.67 12.17 -0.48
CA ASN A 91 13.07 12.60 -0.40
C ASN A 91 13.74 12.71 -1.77
N LEU A 92 13.08 12.30 -2.85
CA LEU A 92 13.63 12.42 -4.22
C LEU A 92 13.67 13.88 -4.72
N GLY A 93 12.90 14.76 -4.09
CA GLY A 93 12.77 16.17 -4.49
C GLY A 93 11.90 16.39 -5.72
N GLN A 94 11.05 15.42 -6.06
CA GLN A 94 10.10 15.48 -7.17
C GLN A 94 8.67 15.67 -6.67
N LYS A 95 7.83 16.32 -7.49
CA LYS A 95 6.40 16.44 -7.21
C LYS A 95 5.71 15.23 -7.83
N VAL A 96 5.37 14.27 -6.98
CA VAL A 96 4.74 13.01 -7.37
C VAL A 96 3.49 12.79 -6.52
N GLN A 97 2.41 12.38 -7.16
CA GLN A 97 1.22 11.88 -6.48
C GLN A 97 1.29 10.35 -6.48
N CYS A 98 1.06 9.75 -5.31
CA CYS A 98 0.96 8.31 -5.13
C CYS A 98 -0.26 8.06 -4.24
N SER A 99 -1.34 7.50 -4.80
CA SER A 99 -2.61 7.32 -4.09
C SER A 99 -3.29 6.00 -4.46
N ILE A 100 -4.06 5.47 -3.51
CA ILE A 100 -4.85 4.24 -3.71
C ILE A 100 -6.00 4.43 -4.71
N ASP A 101 -6.41 5.67 -4.99
CA ASP A 101 -7.52 5.98 -5.89
C ASP A 101 -7.09 6.10 -7.35
N THR A 102 -5.84 6.47 -7.60
CA THR A 102 -5.37 6.84 -8.94
C THR A 102 -4.14 6.07 -9.39
N GLY A 103 -3.33 5.56 -8.46
CA GLY A 103 -1.99 5.04 -8.74
C GLY A 103 -0.94 6.13 -8.57
N LEU A 104 0.01 6.22 -9.52
CA LEU A 104 1.05 7.25 -9.52
C LEU A 104 0.92 8.22 -10.69
N ILE A 105 1.14 9.50 -10.39
CA ILE A 105 1.21 10.57 -11.39
C ILE A 105 2.42 11.47 -11.08
N CYS A 106 3.31 11.59 -12.04
CA CYS A 106 4.34 12.61 -12.09
C CYS A 106 4.27 13.34 -13.45
N ASN A 107 4.18 14.67 -13.44
CA ASN A 107 4.22 15.46 -14.68
C ASN A 107 5.57 16.18 -14.82
N ASN A 108 6.21 16.11 -16.00
CA ASN A 108 7.46 16.83 -16.26
C ASN A 108 7.33 18.34 -16.09
N LYS A 109 6.18 18.91 -16.51
CA LYS A 109 5.89 20.34 -16.37
C LYS A 109 5.94 20.86 -14.94
N ASP A 110 5.66 20.00 -13.95
CA ASP A 110 5.60 20.36 -12.54
C ASP A 110 6.96 20.29 -11.85
N GLN A 111 7.94 19.62 -12.49
CA GLN A 111 9.28 19.41 -11.96
C GLN A 111 10.16 20.63 -12.18
N THR A 112 11.03 20.88 -11.21
CA THR A 112 12.03 21.94 -11.21
C THR A 112 13.43 21.32 -11.14
N ILE A 113 14.45 22.04 -11.60
CA ILE A 113 15.84 21.60 -11.40
C ILE A 113 16.10 21.52 -9.88
N GLY A 114 16.53 20.35 -9.41
CA GLY A 114 16.79 20.08 -7.99
C GLY A 114 16.56 18.60 -7.65
N GLY A 115 16.79 18.23 -6.38
CA GLY A 115 16.65 16.83 -5.93
C GLY A 115 17.83 15.94 -6.32
N ILE A 116 17.60 14.63 -6.42
CA ILE A 116 18.64 13.63 -6.70
C ILE A 116 19.17 13.73 -8.14
N ILE A 117 18.33 14.17 -9.09
CA ILE A 117 18.74 14.38 -10.48
C ILE A 117 18.53 15.85 -10.89
N PRO A 118 19.57 16.54 -11.42
CA PRO A 118 19.52 17.97 -11.73
C PRO A 118 18.81 18.25 -13.07
N MET A 119 17.64 17.64 -13.30
CA MET A 119 16.84 17.83 -14.52
C MET A 119 15.36 17.99 -14.15
N PRO A 120 14.61 18.89 -14.81
CA PRO A 120 13.20 19.12 -14.53
C PRO A 120 12.33 18.12 -15.30
N VAL A 121 12.59 16.82 -15.09
CA VAL A 121 11.90 15.67 -15.69
C VAL A 121 11.60 14.67 -14.58
N CYS A 122 10.46 13.99 -14.64
CA CYS A 122 10.15 12.87 -13.75
C CYS A 122 11.23 11.79 -13.83
N LEU A 123 11.51 11.16 -12.69
CA LEU A 123 12.18 9.86 -12.66
C LEU A 123 11.25 8.79 -13.23
N ASN A 124 11.80 7.64 -13.59
CA ASN A 124 11.01 6.45 -13.85
C ASN A 124 10.57 5.85 -12.51
N TYR A 125 9.27 5.70 -12.31
CA TYR A 125 8.64 5.16 -11.12
C TYR A 125 7.97 3.83 -11.44
N GLN A 126 7.73 3.08 -10.38
CA GLN A 126 6.97 1.84 -10.41
C GLN A 126 6.10 1.78 -9.16
N ILE A 127 4.96 1.10 -9.27
CA ILE A 127 4.03 0.90 -8.15
C ILE A 127 3.87 -0.58 -7.81
N SER A 128 3.63 -0.88 -6.54
CA SER A 128 3.10 -2.17 -6.10
C SER A 128 1.82 -1.87 -5.33
N VAL A 129 0.79 -2.69 -5.53
CA VAL A 129 -0.50 -2.49 -4.85
C VAL A 129 -0.87 -3.71 -4.04
N CYS A 130 -1.48 -3.47 -2.88
CA CYS A 130 -2.03 -4.52 -2.04
C CYS A 130 -3.49 -4.71 -2.42
N CYS A 131 -3.78 -5.79 -3.13
CA CYS A 131 -5.11 -6.09 -3.68
C CYS A 131 -5.86 -7.10 -2.84
N THR A 132 -7.13 -6.86 -2.57
CA THR A 132 -8.00 -7.87 -1.96
C THR A 132 -8.13 -9.08 -2.91
N PRO A 133 -7.92 -10.31 -2.44
CA PRO A 133 -8.09 -11.51 -3.26
C PRO A 133 -9.49 -11.60 -3.87
N ASN A 134 -9.57 -11.96 -5.15
CA ASN A 134 -10.83 -12.15 -5.88
C ASN A 134 -11.42 -13.54 -5.58
N THR A 135 -11.71 -13.81 -4.31
CA THR A 135 -12.37 -15.05 -3.86
C THR A 135 -13.74 -14.73 -3.25
N PRO A 136 -14.74 -15.63 -3.38
CA PRO A 136 -16.08 -15.38 -2.84
C PRO A 136 -16.11 -15.04 -1.35
N ASP A 137 -15.18 -15.64 -0.60
CA ASP A 137 -14.99 -15.43 0.84
C ASP A 137 -14.56 -13.99 1.18
N CYS A 138 -13.84 -13.33 0.26
CA CYS A 138 -13.31 -11.98 0.44
C CYS A 138 -14.21 -10.87 -0.13
N LEU A 139 -15.17 -11.23 -0.97
CA LEU A 139 -16.08 -10.27 -1.61
C LEU A 139 -17.45 -10.17 -0.91
N SER A 140 -17.71 -11.04 0.08
CA SER A 140 -19.00 -11.13 0.76
C SER A 140 -19.12 -10.12 1.91
N THR A 141 -19.42 -8.84 1.60
CA THR A 141 -19.80 -7.86 2.65
C THR A 141 -20.92 -6.88 2.27
N THR A 142 -21.84 -7.25 1.39
CA THR A 142 -23.09 -6.49 1.17
C THR A 142 -24.30 -7.31 1.63
N THR A 143 -24.41 -7.59 2.93
CA THR A 143 -25.71 -7.93 3.51
C THR A 143 -26.40 -6.64 3.91
N THR A 144 -27.36 -6.24 3.10
CA THR A 144 -28.35 -5.21 3.37
C THR A 144 -28.93 -5.42 4.77
N HIS A 145 -28.62 -4.53 5.72
CA HIS A 145 -29.37 -4.44 6.96
C HIS A 145 -30.77 -3.91 6.63
N THR A 146 -31.66 -4.79 6.18
CA THR A 146 -33.09 -4.53 6.16
C THR A 146 -33.56 -4.64 7.60
N THR A 147 -33.59 -3.52 8.32
CA THR A 147 -34.23 -3.44 9.63
C THR A 147 -35.73 -3.66 9.43
N THR A 148 -36.18 -4.91 9.61
CA THR A 148 -37.60 -5.24 9.77
C THR A 148 -38.05 -4.65 11.10
N GLY A 149 -38.69 -3.48 11.03
CA GLY A 149 -39.42 -2.92 12.18
C GLY A 149 -40.55 -3.87 12.59
N PRO A 150 -40.82 -4.03 13.90
CA PRO A 150 -41.88 -4.92 14.38
C PRO A 150 -43.26 -4.41 13.92
N PRO A 151 -44.24 -5.30 13.69
CA PRO A 151 -45.60 -4.90 13.39
C PRO A 151 -46.22 -4.20 14.61
N SER A 152 -46.58 -2.92 14.47
CA SER A 152 -47.43 -2.25 15.45
C SER A 152 -48.82 -2.90 15.46
N SER A 153 -49.15 -3.55 16.56
CA SER A 153 -50.50 -3.98 16.91
C SER A 153 -51.31 -2.79 17.38
N THR A 154 -52.34 -2.40 16.62
CA THR A 154 -53.41 -1.50 17.08
C THR A 154 -54.58 -2.37 17.53
N THR A 155 -54.99 -2.25 18.80
CA THR A 155 -56.19 -2.90 19.36
C THR A 155 -57.13 -1.81 19.85
N SER A 156 -58.39 -1.91 19.38
CA SER A 156 -59.68 -1.34 19.84
C SER A 156 -59.77 0.14 20.23
#